data_AF-A0A357IB75-F1
#
_entry.id   AF-A0A357IB75-F1
#
_cell.length_a   1.000
_cell.length_b   1.000
_cell.length_c   1.000
_cell.angle_alpha   90.00
_cell.angle_beta   90.00
_cell.angle_gamma   90.00
#
_symmetry.space_group_name_H-M   'P 1'
#
loop_
_entity.id
_entity.type
_entity.pdbx_description
1 polymer ?
#
loop_
_entity_poly.entity_id
_entity_poly.type
_entity_poly.pdbx_seq_one_letter_code
_entity_poly.pdbx_strand_id
1 'polypeptide(L)'
;MLALLAFAPMLFSTVAFGQSVYKYEEGGGVVYQDRPPASSQDNGHAVLNEQGVTLKHIPSREERIRLRAIREAQRRAEIRDRALLATFSTEEDLIRTRDDRIGMIDGLINRLDDRIRILSERLTTIDSRIEAQETATGSARDSLYDERQSILRNIENAWSLVDAKAAERSSLMAKFKDDLTRYRQLRANR
;
A
#
# COMPACT_ATOMS: atom_id res chain seq x y z
N MET A 1 -59.41 75.15 -13.37
CA MET A 1 -59.38 74.52 -12.02
C MET A 1 -59.27 73.02 -12.19
N LEU A 2 -58.26 72.42 -11.54
CA LEU A 2 -58.09 71.00 -11.11
C LEU A 2 -58.30 69.88 -12.15
N ALA A 3 -57.26 69.17 -12.62
CA ALA A 3 -56.40 68.17 -11.94
C ALA A 3 -56.99 66.75 -11.88
N LEU A 4 -56.33 65.78 -12.53
CA LEU A 4 -56.08 64.46 -11.92
C LEU A 4 -54.93 63.74 -12.68
N LEU A 5 -53.80 63.59 -12.01
CA LEU A 5 -52.59 62.93 -12.49
C LEU A 5 -52.66 61.46 -12.06
N ALA A 6 -52.62 60.53 -13.01
CA ALA A 6 -52.63 59.09 -12.74
C ALA A 6 -51.27 58.66 -12.16
N PHE A 7 -51.28 58.09 -10.95
CA PHE A 7 -50.11 57.50 -10.31
C PHE A 7 -50.32 55.99 -10.19
N ALA A 8 -49.67 55.23 -11.07
CA ALA A 8 -49.67 53.78 -11.05
C ALA A 8 -48.61 53.28 -10.03
N PRO A 9 -48.94 52.42 -9.06
CA PRO A 9 -47.96 51.88 -8.14
C PRO A 9 -47.13 50.79 -8.84
N MET A 10 -45.83 51.05 -8.99
CA MET A 10 -44.83 50.05 -9.37
C MET A 10 -44.62 49.11 -8.18
N LEU A 11 -45.12 47.88 -8.29
CA LEU A 11 -44.84 46.80 -7.35
C LEU A 11 -43.38 46.35 -7.53
N PHE A 12 -42.51 46.73 -6.61
CA PHE A 12 -41.19 46.13 -6.48
C PHE A 12 -41.35 44.74 -5.83
N SER A 13 -41.16 43.68 -6.62
CA SER A 13 -40.99 42.34 -6.09
C SER A 13 -39.65 42.25 -5.35
N THR A 14 -39.69 42.17 -4.03
CA THR A 14 -38.53 41.80 -3.22
C THR A 14 -38.22 40.32 -3.46
N VAL A 15 -37.03 40.03 -3.97
CA VAL A 15 -36.54 38.65 -4.05
C VAL A 15 -36.22 38.21 -2.61
N ALA A 16 -37.09 37.37 -2.04
CA ALA A 16 -36.81 36.73 -0.76
C ALA A 16 -35.65 35.75 -0.93
N PHE A 17 -34.48 36.09 -0.39
CA PHE A 17 -33.41 35.12 -0.17
C PHE A 17 -33.88 34.18 0.95
N GLY A 18 -34.22 32.93 0.62
CA GLY A 18 -34.63 31.93 1.61
C GLY A 18 -33.57 31.78 2.70
N GLN A 19 -33.98 31.89 3.96
CA GLN A 19 -33.07 31.81 5.11
C GLN A 19 -32.63 30.35 5.30
N SER A 20 -31.32 30.10 5.28
CA SER A 20 -30.75 28.77 5.51
C SER A 20 -30.33 28.63 6.98
N VAL A 21 -30.73 27.56 7.65
CA VAL A 21 -30.36 27.27 9.05
C VAL A 21 -29.16 26.33 9.07
N TYR A 22 -28.12 26.66 9.84
CA TYR A 22 -26.91 25.86 10.01
C TYR A 22 -26.99 25.06 11.31
N LYS A 23 -26.73 23.75 11.24
CA LYS A 23 -26.68 22.82 12.37
C LYS A 23 -25.27 22.30 12.58
N TYR A 24 -24.70 22.48 13.77
CA TYR A 24 -23.35 22.01 14.10
C TYR A 24 -23.19 21.70 15.59
N GLU A 25 -22.11 21.00 15.97
CA GLU A 25 -21.81 20.67 17.36
C GLU A 25 -20.81 21.66 17.99
N GLU A 26 -21.15 22.18 19.16
CA GLU A 26 -20.32 23.11 19.93
C GLU A 26 -20.46 22.82 21.43
N GLY A 27 -19.35 22.66 22.16
CA GLY A 27 -19.36 22.47 23.62
C GLY A 27 -20.08 21.20 24.11
N GLY A 28 -20.29 20.20 23.26
CA GLY A 28 -21.04 18.97 23.60
C GLY A 28 -22.56 19.06 23.35
N GLY A 29 -23.05 20.18 22.80
CA GLY A 29 -24.43 20.36 22.37
C GLY A 29 -24.56 20.60 20.87
N VAL A 30 -25.78 20.43 20.34
CA VAL A 30 -26.13 20.76 18.95
C VAL A 30 -26.68 22.18 18.89
N VAL A 31 -26.09 23.01 18.04
CA VAL A 31 -26.45 24.41 17.83
C VAL A 31 -27.12 24.57 16.47
N TYR A 32 -28.19 25.37 16.43
CA TYR A 32 -28.88 25.79 15.21
C TYR A 32 -28.80 27.32 15.09
N GLN A 33 -28.27 27.85 14.00
CA GLN A 33 -28.14 29.30 13.77
C GLN A 33 -28.37 29.67 12.31
N ASP A 34 -28.84 30.89 12.06
CA ASP A 34 -29.05 31.42 10.70
C ASP A 34 -27.74 31.93 10.05
N ARG A 35 -26.62 31.86 10.78
CA ARG A 35 -25.28 32.22 10.31
C ARG A 35 -24.39 30.97 10.28
N PRO A 36 -23.51 30.83 9.27
CA PRO A 36 -22.54 29.74 9.24
C PRO A 36 -21.62 29.74 10.47
N PRO A 37 -21.17 28.55 10.92
CA PRO A 37 -20.19 28.43 11.99
C PRO A 37 -18.88 29.14 11.63
N ALA A 38 -18.11 29.50 12.64
CA ALA A 38 -16.81 30.13 12.42
C ALA A 38 -15.91 29.21 11.56
N SER A 39 -15.15 29.78 10.64
CA SER A 39 -14.25 29.00 9.76
C SER A 39 -13.17 28.23 10.51
N SER A 40 -12.90 28.59 11.77
CA SER A 40 -12.00 27.89 12.70
C SER A 40 -12.63 26.65 13.35
N GLN A 41 -13.96 26.49 13.32
CA GLN A 41 -14.64 25.30 13.83
C GLN A 41 -14.54 24.17 12.80
N ASP A 42 -13.75 23.14 13.12
CA ASP A 42 -13.40 22.07 12.19
C ASP A 42 -14.28 20.81 12.31
N ASN A 43 -15.35 20.90 13.11
CA ASN A 43 -16.25 19.80 13.48
C ASN A 43 -17.27 19.43 12.38
N GLY A 44 -17.29 20.16 11.26
CA GLY A 44 -18.29 19.98 10.21
C GLY A 44 -19.64 20.57 10.59
N HIS A 45 -20.56 20.65 9.63
CA HIS A 45 -21.90 21.20 9.84
C HIS A 45 -22.87 20.81 8.73
N ALA A 46 -24.16 20.90 9.00
CA ALA A 46 -25.22 20.72 8.02
C ALA A 46 -25.93 22.05 7.72
N VAL A 47 -26.28 22.28 6.47
CA VAL A 47 -27.16 23.37 6.03
C VAL A 47 -28.55 22.78 5.85
N LEU A 48 -29.54 23.36 6.52
CA LEU A 48 -30.92 22.94 6.54
C LEU A 48 -31.80 23.95 5.79
N ASN A 49 -32.92 23.47 5.22
CA ASN A 49 -33.99 24.35 4.74
C ASN A 49 -34.89 24.82 5.90
N GLU A 50 -35.86 25.68 5.61
CA GLU A 50 -36.81 26.22 6.60
C GLU A 50 -37.65 25.14 7.31
N GLN A 51 -37.77 23.95 6.71
CA GLN A 51 -38.48 22.80 7.29
C GLN A 51 -37.56 21.89 8.12
N GLY A 52 -36.28 22.26 8.31
CA GLY A 52 -35.28 21.49 9.06
C GLY A 52 -34.65 20.32 8.29
N VAL A 53 -34.89 20.22 6.97
CA VAL A 53 -34.33 19.16 6.11
C VAL A 53 -32.91 19.53 5.69
N THR A 54 -31.96 18.60 5.85
CA THR A 54 -30.57 18.79 5.42
C THR A 54 -30.47 18.94 3.90
N LEU A 55 -30.14 20.15 3.46
CA LEU A 55 -29.81 20.47 2.07
C LEU A 55 -28.38 20.09 1.72
N LYS A 56 -27.44 20.26 2.66
CA LYS A 56 -26.02 20.00 2.41
C LYS A 56 -25.29 19.62 3.69
N HIS A 57 -24.51 18.54 3.65
CA HIS A 57 -23.56 18.20 4.71
C HIS A 57 -22.16 18.69 4.35
N ILE A 58 -21.50 19.33 5.30
CA ILE A 58 -20.15 19.85 5.18
C ILE A 58 -19.28 19.05 6.15
N PRO A 59 -18.44 18.14 5.64
CA PRO A 59 -17.72 17.20 6.48
C PRO A 59 -16.70 17.90 7.37
N SER A 60 -16.51 17.36 8.58
CA SER A 60 -15.43 17.79 9.50
C SER A 60 -14.04 17.58 8.89
N ARG A 61 -12.99 18.17 9.45
CA ARG A 61 -11.62 17.89 8.96
C ARG A 61 -11.28 16.42 9.01
N GLU A 62 -11.63 15.75 10.10
CA GLU A 62 -11.38 14.33 10.25
C GLU A 62 -12.15 13.52 9.19
N GLU A 63 -13.43 13.83 8.97
CA GLU A 63 -14.24 13.20 7.94
C GLU A 63 -13.66 13.46 6.53
N ARG A 64 -13.20 14.69 6.25
CA ARG A 64 -12.51 15.02 4.99
C ARG A 64 -11.24 14.20 4.81
N ILE A 65 -10.44 14.01 5.86
CA ILE A 65 -9.23 13.18 5.81
C ILE A 65 -9.60 11.72 5.53
N ARG A 66 -10.58 11.15 6.24
CA ARG A 66 -11.05 9.77 6.03
C ARG A 66 -11.59 9.58 4.61
N LEU A 67 -12.44 10.48 4.13
CA LEU A 67 -13.00 10.43 2.77
C LEU A 67 -11.91 10.54 1.70
N ARG A 68 -10.90 11.40 1.91
CA ARG A 68 -9.73 11.47 1.01
C ARG A 68 -8.97 10.16 0.98
N ALA A 69 -8.68 9.57 2.15
CA ALA A 69 -7.98 8.29 2.24
C ALA A 69 -8.74 7.15 1.54
N ILE A 70 -10.07 7.10 1.69
CA ILE A 70 -10.94 6.12 0.99
C ILE A 70 -10.86 6.32 -0.52
N ARG A 71 -11.02 7.56 -1.01
CA ARG A 71 -10.94 7.87 -2.45
C ARG A 71 -9.56 7.55 -3.03
N GLU A 72 -8.50 7.84 -2.29
CA GLU A 72 -7.13 7.51 -2.68
C GLU A 72 -6.90 6.00 -2.71
N ALA A 73 -7.46 5.24 -1.75
CA ALA A 73 -7.41 3.79 -1.78
C ALA A 73 -8.16 3.20 -2.98
N GLN A 74 -9.37 3.70 -3.27
CA GLN A 74 -10.16 3.31 -4.44
C GLN A 74 -9.41 3.61 -5.74
N ARG A 75 -8.89 4.84 -5.90
CA ARG A 75 -8.10 5.22 -7.08
C ARG A 75 -6.87 4.33 -7.25
N ARG A 76 -6.16 4.01 -6.17
CA ARG A 76 -5.01 3.10 -6.22
C ARG A 76 -5.42 1.69 -6.66
N ALA A 77 -6.55 1.17 -6.16
CA ALA A 77 -7.07 -0.13 -6.57
C ALA A 77 -7.43 -0.14 -8.07
N GLU A 78 -8.14 0.88 -8.57
CA GLU A 78 -8.49 1.01 -9.99
C GLU A 78 -7.26 1.12 -10.89
N ILE A 79 -6.22 1.84 -10.46
CA ILE A 79 -4.96 1.94 -11.20
C ILE A 79 -4.28 0.57 -11.26
N ARG A 80 -4.22 -0.15 -10.13
CA ARG A 80 -3.64 -1.49 -10.06
C ARG A 80 -4.39 -2.47 -10.97
N ASP A 81 -5.72 -2.46 -10.93
CA ASP A 81 -6.55 -3.34 -11.76
C ASP A 81 -6.36 -3.06 -13.26
N ARG A 82 -6.30 -1.77 -13.63
CA ARG A 82 -5.98 -1.36 -15.01
C ARG A 82 -4.59 -1.80 -15.42
N ALA A 83 -3.59 -1.63 -14.57
CA ALA A 83 -2.23 -2.05 -14.83
C ALA A 83 -2.14 -3.57 -14.99
N LEU A 84 -2.84 -4.34 -14.16
CA LEU A 84 -2.88 -5.81 -14.24
C LEU A 84 -3.44 -6.28 -15.59
N LEU A 85 -4.59 -5.75 -16.01
CA LEU A 85 -5.20 -6.09 -17.30
C LEU A 85 -4.41 -5.58 -18.51
N ALA A 86 -3.70 -4.46 -18.37
CA ALA A 86 -2.86 -3.90 -19.43
C ALA A 86 -1.54 -4.69 -19.58
N THR A 87 -1.00 -5.20 -18.48
CA THR A 87 0.25 -5.97 -18.49
C THR A 87 0.04 -7.37 -19.02
N PHE A 88 -1.09 -8.01 -18.67
CA PHE A 88 -1.35 -9.41 -19.01
C PHE A 88 -2.56 -9.56 -19.94
N SER A 89 -2.26 -9.82 -21.21
CA SER A 89 -3.28 -10.00 -22.24
C SER A 89 -4.12 -11.25 -22.00
N THR A 90 -3.50 -12.33 -21.52
CA THR A 90 -4.19 -13.57 -21.14
C THR A 90 -3.82 -14.00 -19.72
N GLU A 91 -4.64 -14.89 -19.13
CA GLU A 91 -4.29 -15.53 -17.86
C GLU A 91 -3.00 -16.36 -17.97
N GLU A 92 -2.80 -17.00 -19.12
CA GLU A 92 -1.60 -17.78 -19.40
C GLU A 92 -0.33 -16.91 -19.41
N ASP A 93 -0.41 -15.65 -19.88
CA ASP A 93 0.73 -14.73 -19.83
C ASP A 93 1.13 -14.37 -18.40
N LEU A 94 0.13 -14.23 -17.51
CA LEU A 94 0.37 -13.98 -16.09
C LEU A 94 1.01 -15.20 -15.43
N ILE A 95 0.50 -16.40 -15.72
CA ILE A 95 1.04 -17.67 -15.22
C ILE A 95 2.49 -17.88 -15.69
N ARG A 96 2.75 -17.69 -16.98
CA ARG A 96 4.10 -17.81 -17.54
C ARG A 96 5.07 -16.82 -16.89
N THR A 97 4.67 -15.56 -16.74
CA THR A 97 5.50 -14.53 -16.08
C THR A 97 5.79 -14.88 -14.63
N ARG A 98 4.82 -15.45 -13.91
CA ARG A 98 5.04 -15.99 -12.56
C ARG A 98 6.10 -17.07 -12.59
N ASP A 99 5.92 -18.08 -13.44
CA ASP A 99 6.78 -19.25 -13.49
C ASP A 99 8.21 -18.88 -13.90
N ASP A 100 8.38 -17.98 -14.86
CA ASP A 100 9.69 -17.46 -15.26
C ASP A 100 10.39 -16.76 -14.09
N ARG A 101 9.69 -15.85 -13.39
CA ARG A 101 10.31 -15.11 -12.28
C ARG A 101 10.59 -15.98 -11.06
N ILE A 102 9.71 -16.91 -10.74
CA ILE A 102 9.94 -17.89 -9.66
C ILE A 102 11.11 -18.80 -10.03
N GLY A 103 11.16 -19.29 -11.27
CA GLY A 103 12.25 -20.10 -11.79
C GLY A 103 13.60 -19.39 -11.75
N MET A 104 13.64 -18.08 -12.00
CA MET A 104 14.86 -17.27 -11.84
C MET A 104 15.36 -17.25 -10.39
N ILE A 105 14.46 -17.12 -9.41
CA ILE A 105 14.83 -17.16 -7.99
C ILE A 105 15.27 -18.57 -7.59
N ASP A 106 14.57 -19.60 -8.06
CA ASP A 106 14.92 -21.00 -7.79
C ASP A 106 16.30 -21.34 -8.35
N GLY A 107 16.63 -20.85 -9.55
CA GLY A 107 17.97 -20.97 -10.12
C GLY A 107 19.06 -20.20 -9.37
N LEU A 108 18.71 -19.14 -8.63
CA LEU A 108 19.64 -18.46 -7.72
C LEU A 108 19.87 -19.27 -6.45
N ILE A 109 18.80 -19.81 -5.85
CA ILE A 109 18.87 -20.67 -4.66
C ILE A 109 19.73 -21.90 -4.94
N ASN A 110 19.46 -22.62 -6.03
CA ASN A 110 20.23 -23.82 -6.39
C ASN A 110 21.73 -23.54 -6.55
N ARG A 111 22.10 -22.38 -7.14
CA ARG A 111 23.51 -21.98 -7.26
C ARG A 111 24.16 -21.67 -5.91
N LEU A 112 23.40 -21.11 -4.97
CA LEU A 112 23.88 -20.86 -3.61
C LEU A 112 24.05 -22.19 -2.85
N ASP A 113 23.12 -23.12 -3.01
CA ASP A 113 23.19 -24.46 -2.41
C ASP A 113 24.41 -25.24 -2.94
N ASP A 114 24.65 -25.20 -4.26
CA ASP A 114 25.87 -25.77 -4.85
C ASP A 114 27.14 -25.14 -4.28
N ARG A 115 27.15 -23.82 -4.09
CA ARG A 115 28.26 -23.10 -3.47
C ARG A 115 28.47 -23.55 -2.02
N ILE A 116 27.40 -23.71 -1.24
CA ILE A 116 27.46 -24.20 0.14
C ILE A 116 28.08 -25.61 0.16
N ARG A 117 27.63 -26.50 -0.73
CA ARG A 117 28.16 -27.86 -0.85
C ARG A 117 29.66 -27.87 -1.14
N ILE A 118 30.10 -27.11 -2.15
CA ILE A 118 31.52 -27.00 -2.52
C ILE A 118 32.37 -26.44 -1.36
N LEU A 119 31.87 -25.41 -0.67
CA LEU A 119 32.55 -24.84 0.49
C LEU A 119 32.63 -25.84 1.66
N SER A 120 31.59 -26.64 1.86
CA SER A 120 31.55 -27.67 2.90
C SER A 120 32.55 -28.79 2.62
N GLU A 121 32.64 -29.26 1.37
CA GLU A 121 33.66 -30.23 0.95
C GLU A 121 35.09 -29.70 1.17
N ARG A 122 35.31 -28.41 0.86
CA ARG A 122 36.59 -27.74 1.13
C ARG A 122 36.87 -27.62 2.62
N LEU A 123 35.87 -27.30 3.43
CA LEU A 123 35.99 -27.22 4.89
C LEU A 123 36.47 -28.55 5.47
N THR A 124 35.84 -29.67 5.08
CA THR A 124 36.25 -31.01 5.50
C THR A 124 37.71 -31.29 5.15
N THR A 125 38.15 -30.90 3.94
CA THR A 125 39.55 -31.07 3.52
C THR A 125 40.53 -30.27 4.38
N ILE A 126 40.16 -29.04 4.76
CA ILE A 126 41.00 -28.20 5.62
C ILE A 126 41.02 -28.72 7.05
N ASP A 127 39.88 -29.13 7.59
CA ASP A 127 39.77 -29.71 8.93
C ASP A 127 40.64 -30.97 9.07
N SER A 128 40.61 -31.89 8.09
CA SER A 128 41.50 -33.07 8.11
C SER A 128 42.99 -32.72 8.04
N ARG A 129 43.37 -31.63 7.36
CA ARG A 129 44.78 -31.18 7.32
C ARG A 129 45.23 -30.57 8.64
N ILE A 130 44.34 -29.82 9.30
CA ILE A 130 44.59 -29.26 10.62
C ILE A 130 44.81 -30.42 11.61
N GLU A 131 43.87 -31.38 11.67
CA GLU A 131 43.94 -32.53 12.56
C GLU A 131 45.23 -33.35 12.36
N ALA A 132 45.62 -33.59 11.11
CA ALA A 132 46.86 -34.30 10.79
C ALA A 132 48.12 -33.54 11.28
N GLN A 133 48.15 -32.21 11.16
CA GLN A 133 49.28 -31.41 11.65
C GLN A 133 49.29 -31.32 13.18
N GLU A 134 48.15 -31.09 13.81
CA GLU A 134 48.03 -31.05 15.28
C GLU A 134 48.48 -32.37 15.90
N THR A 135 48.12 -33.50 15.30
CA THR A 135 48.56 -34.83 15.75
C THR A 135 50.07 -35.02 15.62
N ALA A 136 50.69 -34.48 14.56
CA ALA A 136 52.10 -34.67 14.27
C ALA A 136 53.02 -33.69 15.00
N THR A 137 52.61 -32.43 15.15
CA THR A 137 53.47 -31.33 15.63
C THR A 137 52.89 -30.56 16.83
N GLY A 138 51.71 -30.91 17.32
CA GLY A 138 51.03 -30.25 18.43
C GLY A 138 50.24 -28.99 18.05
N SER A 139 50.47 -28.44 16.85
CA SER A 139 49.67 -27.36 16.26
C SER A 139 49.73 -27.39 14.73
N ALA A 140 48.70 -26.87 14.08
CA ALA A 140 48.69 -26.60 12.64
C ALA A 140 49.19 -25.19 12.32
N ARG A 141 49.48 -24.94 11.04
CA ARG A 141 49.85 -23.58 10.57
C ARG A 141 48.67 -22.62 10.70
N ASP A 142 48.94 -21.40 11.17
CA ASP A 142 47.94 -20.32 11.30
C ASP A 142 47.11 -20.10 10.03
N SER A 143 47.76 -20.20 8.86
CA SER A 143 47.09 -20.07 7.56
C SER A 143 45.95 -21.06 7.35
N LEU A 144 46.01 -22.27 7.92
CA LEU A 144 44.94 -23.27 7.83
C LEU A 144 43.73 -22.87 8.69
N TYR A 145 43.96 -22.35 9.89
CA TYR A 145 42.87 -21.84 10.74
C TYR A 145 42.21 -20.60 10.11
N ASP A 146 43.00 -19.70 9.52
CA ASP A 146 42.47 -18.54 8.79
C ASP A 146 41.63 -18.96 7.58
N GLU A 147 42.10 -19.96 6.82
CA GLU A 147 41.37 -20.52 5.69
C GLU A 147 40.05 -21.16 6.15
N ARG A 148 40.09 -21.98 7.22
CA ARG A 148 38.91 -22.58 7.84
C ARG A 148 37.87 -21.52 8.22
N GLN A 149 38.31 -20.48 8.94
CA GLN A 149 37.42 -19.41 9.38
C GLN A 149 36.84 -18.62 8.19
N SER A 150 37.63 -18.41 7.14
CA SER A 150 37.15 -17.81 5.90
C SER A 150 36.08 -18.66 5.21
N ILE A 151 36.27 -19.97 5.12
CA ILE A 151 35.28 -20.89 4.54
C ILE A 151 33.98 -20.87 5.36
N LEU A 152 34.07 -20.95 6.69
CA LEU A 152 32.90 -20.89 7.58
C LEU A 152 32.08 -19.62 7.37
N ARG A 153 32.72 -18.44 7.34
CA ARG A 153 32.03 -17.17 7.04
C ARG A 153 31.37 -17.17 5.66
N ASN A 154 32.02 -17.77 4.66
CA ASN A 154 31.46 -17.85 3.31
C ASN A 154 30.23 -18.77 3.25
N ILE A 155 30.22 -19.86 4.02
CA ILE A 155 29.06 -20.76 4.16
C ILE A 155 27.90 -20.01 4.83
N GLU A 156 28.16 -19.34 5.95
CA GLU A 156 27.15 -18.55 6.67
C GLU A 156 26.53 -17.45 5.80
N ASN A 157 27.36 -16.72 5.05
CA ASN A 157 26.89 -15.71 4.10
C ASN A 157 26.02 -16.32 2.99
N ALA A 158 26.40 -17.49 2.46
CA ALA A 158 25.62 -18.16 1.44
C ALA A 158 24.26 -18.62 1.96
N TRP A 159 24.20 -19.18 3.17
CA TRP A 159 22.93 -19.53 3.83
C TRP A 159 22.02 -18.32 4.04
N SER A 160 22.57 -17.21 4.53
CA SER A 160 21.79 -15.96 4.69
C SER A 160 21.17 -15.48 3.38
N LEU A 161 21.88 -15.66 2.26
CA LEU A 161 21.36 -15.33 0.93
C LEU A 161 20.29 -16.31 0.45
N VAL A 162 20.42 -17.61 0.76
CA VAL A 162 19.38 -18.61 0.48
C VAL A 162 18.09 -18.23 1.21
N ASP A 163 18.17 -17.92 2.50
CA ASP A 163 17.01 -17.53 3.31
C ASP A 163 16.33 -16.27 2.75
N ALA A 164 17.12 -15.25 2.41
CA ALA A 164 16.60 -14.04 1.79
C ALA A 164 15.88 -14.33 0.46
N LYS A 165 16.44 -15.21 -0.38
CA LYS A 165 15.84 -15.58 -1.67
C LYS A 165 14.60 -16.46 -1.49
N ALA A 166 14.57 -17.34 -0.52
CA ALA A 166 13.39 -18.14 -0.18
C ALA A 166 12.23 -17.26 0.33
N ALA A 167 12.53 -16.23 1.13
CA ALA A 167 11.55 -15.24 1.56
C ALA A 167 11.02 -14.40 0.39
N GLU A 168 11.92 -13.94 -0.51
CA GLU A 168 11.57 -13.22 -1.73
C GLU A 168 10.65 -14.07 -2.63
N ARG A 169 11.01 -15.33 -2.86
CA ARG A 169 10.21 -16.31 -3.61
C ARG A 169 8.81 -16.44 -3.05
N SER A 170 8.69 -16.61 -1.73
CA SER A 170 7.41 -16.79 -1.04
C SER A 170 6.53 -15.54 -1.16
N SER A 171 7.13 -14.35 -0.97
CA SER A 171 6.44 -13.07 -1.15
C SER A 171 5.94 -12.88 -2.60
N LEU A 172 6.78 -13.22 -3.57
CA LEU A 172 6.44 -13.12 -4.99
C LEU A 172 5.33 -14.09 -5.39
N MET A 173 5.39 -15.33 -4.90
CA MET A 173 4.35 -16.33 -5.11
C MET A 173 2.99 -15.87 -4.56
N ALA A 174 2.97 -15.31 -3.35
CA ALA A 174 1.75 -14.77 -2.76
C ALA A 174 1.15 -13.63 -3.61
N LYS A 175 1.99 -12.69 -4.07
CA LYS A 175 1.54 -11.60 -4.95
C LYS A 175 0.92 -12.12 -6.25
N PHE A 176 1.58 -13.06 -6.93
CA PHE A 176 1.03 -13.63 -8.16
C PHE A 176 -0.26 -14.42 -7.94
N LYS A 177 -0.42 -15.08 -6.79
CA LYS A 177 -1.68 -15.75 -6.44
C LYS A 177 -2.82 -14.75 -6.28
N ASP A 178 -2.56 -13.63 -5.61
CA ASP A 178 -3.54 -12.55 -5.42
C ASP A 178 -3.89 -11.90 -6.77
N ASP A 179 -2.89 -11.61 -7.59
CA ASP A 179 -3.05 -11.04 -8.92
C ASP A 179 -3.85 -11.98 -9.84
N LEU A 180 -3.59 -13.28 -9.82
CA LEU A 180 -4.33 -14.28 -10.61
C LEU A 180 -5.81 -14.33 -10.19
N THR A 181 -6.06 -14.32 -8.88
CA THR A 181 -7.42 -14.27 -8.33
C THR A 181 -8.13 -12.99 -8.78
N ARG A 182 -7.44 -11.84 -8.68
CA ARG A 182 -7.99 -10.55 -9.09
C ARG A 182 -8.24 -10.49 -10.60
N TYR A 183 -7.32 -11.00 -11.40
CA TYR A 183 -7.44 -11.05 -12.86
C TYR A 183 -8.71 -11.79 -13.29
N ARG A 184 -8.96 -12.98 -12.72
CA ARG A 184 -10.15 -13.79 -12.99
C ARG A 184 -11.44 -13.04 -12.63
N GLN A 185 -11.48 -12.37 -11.47
CA GLN A 185 -12.63 -11.54 -11.08
C GLN A 185 -12.89 -10.40 -12.07
N LEU A 186 -11.82 -9.69 -12.48
CA LEU A 186 -11.94 -8.57 -13.43
C LEU A 186 -12.38 -9.04 -14.82
N ARG A 187 -11.98 -10.24 -15.23
CA ARG A 187 -12.42 -10.86 -16.50
C ARG A 187 -13.85 -11.38 -16.47
N ALA A 188 -14.31 -11.89 -15.34
CA ALA A 188 -15.69 -12.39 -15.18
C ALA A 188 -16.73 -11.25 -15.10
N ASN A 189 -16.32 -10.07 -14.63
CA ASN A 189 -17.18 -8.89 -14.53
C ASN A 189 -17.21 -8.03 -15.81
N ARG A 190 -16.65 -8.53 -16.92
CA ARG A 190 -16.71 -7.91 -18.25
C ARG A 190 -17.71 -8.64 -19.12
#